data_AF-X1DCF0-F1
#
_entry.id   AF-X1DCF0-F1
#
_cell.length_a   1.000
_cell.length_b   1.000
_cell.length_c   1.000
_cell.angle_alpha   90.00
_cell.angle_beta   90.00
_cell.angle_gamma   90.00
#
_symmetry.space_group_name_H-M   'P 1'
#
loop_
_entity.id
_entity.type
_entity.pdbx_description
1 polymer ?
#
loop_
_entity_poly.entity_id
_entity_poly.type
_entity_poly.pdbx_seq_one_letter_code
_entity_poly.pdbx_strand_id
1 'polypeptide(L)' 'MKIQIFGGVGEIGGNKVFVDIGDKKFLFDFGLSFSESQKYFSEFLKPRKLNGIVDYLYLGLIPSINKL' A
#
# COMPACT_ATOMS: atom_id res chain seq x y z
N MET A 1 -12.94 7.56 -17.29
CA MET A 1 -11.75 7.72 -16.42
C MET A 1 -12.23 7.68 -14.98
N LYS A 2 -11.66 6.79 -14.16
CA LYS A 2 -11.95 6.66 -12.72
C LYS A 2 -10.64 6.76 -11.94
N ILE A 3 -10.65 7.52 -10.85
CA ILE A 3 -9.51 7.65 -9.93
C ILE A 3 -9.93 7.10 -8.58
N GLN A 4 -9.09 6.25 -7.99
CA GLN A 4 -9.28 5.73 -6.64
C GLN A 4 -8.01 5.95 -5.83
N ILE A 5 -8.15 6.45 -4.60
CA ILE A 5 -7.03 6.65 -3.69
C ILE A 5 -6.96 5.46 -2.75
N PHE A 6 -5.87 4.70 -2.82
CA PHE A 6 -5.67 3.50 -2.01
C PHE A 6 -4.76 3.72 -0.80
N GLY A 7 -4.07 4.86 -0.71
CA GLY A 7 -3.21 5.20 0.43
C GLY A 7 -2.70 6.64 0.37
N GLY A 8 -2.17 7.14 1.49
CA GLY A 8 -1.78 8.54 1.63
C GLY A 8 -2.93 9.49 1.99
N VAL A 9 -4.11 8.98 2.38
CA VAL A 9 -5.25 9.81 2.80
C VAL A 9 -5.09 10.17 4.27
N GLY A 10 -4.93 11.47 4.57
CA GLY A 10 -4.82 11.95 5.94
C GLY A 10 -3.50 11.58 6.64
N GLU A 11 -2.48 11.18 5.89
CA GLU A 11 -1.15 10.86 6.40
C GLU A 11 -0.04 11.43 5.48
N ILE A 12 1.19 11.49 5.99
CA ILE A 12 2.38 11.81 5.20
C ILE A 12 3.05 10.50 4.79
N GLY A 13 3.19 10.28 3.48
CA GLY A 13 3.69 9.02 2.92
C GLY A 13 2.55 8.03 2.63
N GLY A 14 2.88 6.82 2.19
CA GLY A 14 1.84 5.81 1.91
C GLY A 14 1.09 5.97 0.58
N ASN A 15 1.49 6.90 -0.29
CA ASN A 15 0.77 7.21 -1.53
C ASN A 15 0.58 5.98 -2.43
N LYS A 16 -0.67 5.75 -2.82
CA LYS A 16 -1.08 4.71 -3.78
C LYS A 16 -2.29 5.25 -4.54
N VAL A 17 -2.12 5.52 -5.83
CA VAL A 17 -3.18 6.11 -6.66
C VAL A 17 -3.49 5.19 -7.83
N PHE A 18 -4.74 4.76 -7.92
CA PHE A 18 -5.20 3.95 -9.03
C PHE A 18 -6.00 4.78 -10.03
N VAL A 19 -5.64 4.65 -11.30
CA VAL A 19 -6.25 5.35 -12.41
C VAL A 19 -6.70 4.32 -13.45
N ASP A 20 -7.99 4.35 -13.75
CA ASP A 20 -8.63 3.50 -14.75
C ASP A 20 -9.07 4.37 -15.94
N ILE A 21 -8.56 4.03 -17.12
CA ILE A 21 -8.87 4.66 -18.39
C ILE A 21 -9.27 3.57 -19.40
N GLY A 22 -10.45 3.01 -19.22
CA GLY A 22 -11.05 2.08 -20.17
C GLY A 22 -10.41 0.71 -20.07
N ASP A 23 -9.63 0.32 -21.08
CA ASP A 23 -8.86 -0.93 -21.10
C ASP A 23 -7.50 -0.79 -20.38
N LYS A 24 -7.09 0.44 -20.03
CA LYS A 24 -5.80 0.72 -19.40
C LYS A 24 -5.98 1.05 -17.93
N LYS A 25 -5.22 0.34 -17.09
CA LYS A 25 -5.18 0.53 -15.64
C LYS A 25 -3.77 0.88 -15.21
N PHE A 26 -3.64 1.93 -14.40
CA PHE A 26 -2.38 2.40 -13.86
C PHE A 26 -2.46 2.44 -12.35
N LEU A 27 -1.43 1.93 -11.70
CA LEU A 27 -1.22 2.09 -10.26
C LEU A 27 0.07 2.89 -10.08
N PHE A 28 -0.08 4.09 -9.52
CA PHE A 28 1.01 5.01 -9.27
C PHE A 28 1.42 4.94 -7.80
N ASP A 29 2.74 4.84 -7.62
CA ASP A 29 3.43 4.72 -6.33
C ASP A 29 3.07 3.45 -5.54
N PHE A 30 3.98 3.07 -4.66
CA PHE A 30 3.84 1.97 -3.69
C PHE A 30 4.43 2.42 -2.34
N GLY A 31 4.25 3.71 -2.01
CA GLY A 31 4.76 4.29 -0.77
C GLY A 31 4.26 3.50 0.43
N LEU A 32 5.16 3.22 1.38
CA LEU A 32 4.78 2.56 2.63
C LEU A 32 4.06 3.55 3.55
N SER A 33 2.94 3.12 4.15
CA SER A 33 2.28 3.92 5.18
C SER A 33 3.07 3.80 6.49
N PHE A 34 3.62 4.90 6.97
CA PHE A 34 4.32 4.95 8.24
C PHE A 34 3.38 4.80 9.43
N SER A 35 2.13 5.26 9.30
CA SER A 35 1.12 5.14 10.36
C SER A 35 0.70 3.69 10.55
N GLU A 36 0.43 2.95 9.47
CA GLU A 36 0.13 1.51 9.53
C GLU A 36 1.37 0.70 9.93
N SER A 37 2.56 1.05 9.41
CA SER A 37 3.81 0.36 9.76
C SER A 37 4.07 0.39 11.28
N GLN A 38 3.89 1.55 11.93
CA GLN A 38 4.12 1.70 13.37
C GLN A 38 3.18 0.88 14.27
N LYS A 39 2.01 0.44 13.76
CA LYS A 39 1.12 -0.44 14.54
C LYS A 39 1.70 -1.83 14.75
N TYR A 40 2.55 -2.28 13.82
CA TYR A 40 3.05 -3.66 13.77
C TYR A 40 4.57 -3.73 13.93
N PHE A 41 5.29 -2.74 13.42
CA PHE A 41 6.74 -2.69 13.43
C PHE A 41 7.22 -1.59 14.38
N SER A 42 7.95 -1.99 15.41
CA SER A 42 8.67 -1.10 16.32
C SER A 42 10.17 -1.20 16.06
N GLU A 43 10.97 -0.45 16.82
CA GLU A 43 12.44 -0.37 16.67
C GLU A 43 13.14 -1.75 16.56
N PHE A 44 12.57 -2.78 17.21
CA PHE A 44 13.11 -4.15 17.20
C PHE A 44 12.26 -5.16 16.40
N LEU A 45 11.03 -4.82 16.01
CA LEU A 45 10.16 -5.72 15.25
C LEU A 45 10.17 -5.34 13.77
N LYS A 46 10.78 -6.19 12.94
CA LYS A 46 10.92 -5.94 11.49
C LYS A 46 10.03 -6.90 10.69
N PRO A 47 9.66 -6.53 9.45
CA PRO A 47 9.02 -7.44 8.51
C PRO A 47 9.82 -8.74 8.36
N ARG A 48 9.13 -9.87 8.21
CA ARG A 48 9.81 -11.16 8.05
C ARG A 48 10.58 -11.16 6.73
N LYS A 49 11.91 -11.27 6.81
CA LYS A 49 12.80 -11.22 5.63
C LYS A 49 12.41 -12.19 4.51
N LEU A 50 11.92 -13.38 4.85
CA LEU A 50 11.64 -14.45 3.88
C LEU A 50 10.18 -14.52 3.43
N ASN A 51 9.27 -13.71 4.00
CA ASN A 51 7.85 -13.74 3.61
C ASN A 51 7.49 -12.69 2.54
N GLY A 52 8.49 -11.92 2.08
CA GLY A 52 8.38 -11.02 0.94
C GLY A 52 7.16 -10.09 1.02
N ILE A 53 6.39 -10.05 -0.08
CA ILE A 53 5.23 -9.18 -0.27
C ILE A 53 4.00 -9.56 0.57
N VAL A 54 3.93 -10.80 1.05
CA VAL A 54 2.73 -11.37 1.69
C VAL A 54 2.38 -10.64 2.98
N ASP A 55 3.39 -10.30 3.80
CA ASP A 55 3.17 -9.54 5.04
C ASP A 55 2.62 -8.15 4.74
N TYR A 56 3.16 -7.48 3.71
CA TYR A 56 2.72 -6.14 3.35
C TYR A 56 1.28 -6.12 2.83
N LEU A 57 0.86 -7.15 2.09
CA LEU A 57 -0.53 -7.32 1.65
C LEU A 57 -1.47 -7.61 2.83
N TYR A 58 -1.07 -8.51 3.72
CA TYR A 58 -1.88 -8.90 4.88
C TYR A 58 -2.06 -7.75 5.88
N LEU A 59 -1.00 -6.97 6.12
CA LEU A 59 -1.01 -5.81 7.01
C LEU A 59 -1.59 -4.55 6.35
N GLY A 60 -2.02 -4.61 5.09
CA GLY A 60 -2.58 -3.47 4.36
C GLY A 60 -1.59 -2.35 4.04
N LEU A 61 -0.28 -2.62 4.11
CA LEU A 61 0.79 -1.67 3.83
C LEU A 61 0.92 -1.36 2.34
N ILE A 62 0.49 -2.30 1.50
CA ILE A 62 0.35 -2.16 0.05
C ILE A 62 -1.04 -2.64 -0.39
N PRO A 63 -1.58 -2.14 -1.52
CA PRO A 63 -2.93 -2.47 -1.94
C PRO A 63 -2.99 -3.88 -2.51
N SER A 64 -4.06 -4.63 -2.21
CA SER A 64 -4.27 -5.97 -2.74
C SER A 64 -4.87 -5.92 -4.15
N ILE A 65 -4.57 -6.94 -4.96
CA ILE A 65 -5.13 -7.08 -6.31
C ILE A 65 -6.66 -7.22 -6.29
N ASN A 66 -7.23 -7.79 -5.23
CA ASN A 66 -8.68 -7.87 -5.09
C ASN A 66 -9.35 -6.50 -4.84
N LYS A 67 -8.56 -5.46 -4.54
CA LYS A 67 -9.01 -4.06 -4.48
C LYS A 67 -8.77 -3.28 -5.79
N LEU A 68 -8.16 -3.90 -6.83
CA LEU A 68 -7.85 -3.34 -8.17
C LEU A 68 -8.84 -3.81 -9.25
#